data_AF-A0A5T1UNP6-F1
#
_entry.id   AF-A0A5T1UNP6-F1
#
_cell.length_a   1.000
_cell.length_b   1.000
_cell.length_c   1.000
_cell.angle_alpha   90.00
_cell.angle_beta   90.00
_cell.angle_gamma   90.00
#
_symmetry.space_group_name_H-M   'P 1'
#
loop_
_entity.id
_entity.type
_entity.pdbx_description
1 polymer ?
#
loop_
_entity_poly.entity_id
_entity_poly.type
_entity_poly.pdbx_seq_one_letter_code
_entity_poly.pdbx_strand_id
1 'polypeptide(L)' 'MAFLAGCGDEAKTSDYYKAHLDEAKARVAECKKMEKMNETQQRDCSNANEAVLFQRDKNNKFYQSSPEAFEWK' A
#
# COMPACT_ATOMS: atom_id res chain seq x y z
N MET A 1 -0.71 25.16 7.04
CA MET A 1 0.41 24.42 6.43
C MET A 1 -0.08 23.01 6.11
N ALA A 2 0.09 22.62 4.84
CA ALA A 2 0.19 21.27 4.27
C ALA A 2 -0.85 20.20 4.66
N PHE A 3 -1.87 20.02 3.80
CA PHE A 3 -2.43 18.69 3.50
C PHE A 3 -2.83 18.64 2.01
N LEU A 4 -1.83 18.87 1.14
CA LEU A 4 -1.91 18.47 -0.27
C LEU A 4 -1.55 16.98 -0.36
N ALA A 5 -2.30 16.11 0.31
CA ALA A 5 -2.18 14.65 0.11
C ALA A 5 -3.03 14.17 -1.08
N GLY A 6 -3.40 15.09 -1.97
CA GLY A 6 -3.90 14.82 -3.30
C GLY A 6 -2.93 15.39 -4.33
N CYS A 7 -1.67 14.95 -4.34
CA CYS A 7 -0.86 15.13 -5.54
C CYS A 7 -1.43 14.21 -6.61
N GLY A 8 -1.65 14.76 -7.82
CA GLY A 8 -1.67 13.99 -9.06
C GLY A 8 -0.30 13.39 -9.36
N ASP A 9 0.27 12.70 -8.37
CA ASP A 9 1.50 11.92 -8.46
C ASP A 9 1.10 10.52 -8.90
N GLU A 10 1.78 10.04 -9.92
CA GLU A 10 1.65 8.70 -10.47
C GLU A 10 1.68 7.64 -9.36
N ALA A 11 0.88 6.58 -9.50
CA ALA A 11 0.87 5.50 -8.52
C ALA A 11 2.28 4.92 -8.37
N LYS A 12 2.86 5.03 -7.17
CA LYS A 12 4.22 4.53 -6.93
C LYS A 12 4.23 3.01 -7.08
N THR A 13 5.31 2.47 -7.63
CA THR A 13 5.41 1.03 -7.91
C THR A 13 5.62 0.22 -6.63
N SER A 14 5.26 -1.06 -6.67
CA SER A 14 5.50 -1.97 -5.55
C SER A 14 7.00 -2.10 -5.24
N ASP A 15 7.88 -1.97 -6.24
CA ASP A 15 9.34 -2.01 -6.05
C ASP A 15 9.86 -0.82 -5.22
N TYR A 16 9.35 0.38 -5.49
CA TYR A 16 9.63 1.57 -4.69
C TYR A 16 9.24 1.33 -3.22
N TYR A 17 8.03 0.82 -2.98
CA TYR A 17 7.56 0.54 -1.63
C TYR A 17 8.31 -0.61 -0.93
N LYS A 18 8.86 -1.57 -1.68
CA LYS A 18 9.74 -2.61 -1.13
C LYS A 18 11.06 -2.03 -0.61
N ALA A 19 11.57 -0.97 -1.24
CA ALA A 19 12.72 -0.22 -0.74
C ALA A 19 12.34 0.74 0.41
N HIS A 20 11.10 1.25 0.40
CA HIS A 20 10.56 2.24 1.34
C HIS A 20 9.41 1.69 2.18
N LEU A 21 9.68 0.70 3.00
CA LEU A 21 8.65 -0.08 3.70
C LEU A 21 7.91 0.70 4.78
N ASP A 22 8.56 1.64 5.46
CA ASP A 22 7.89 2.51 6.42
C ASP A 22 6.89 3.44 5.73
N GLU A 23 7.24 3.91 4.52
CA GLU A 23 6.32 4.67 3.68
C GLU A 23 5.18 3.79 3.18
N ALA A 24 5.46 2.55 2.77
CA ALA A 24 4.44 1.59 2.36
C ALA A 24 3.41 1.33 3.47
N LYS A 25 3.86 1.11 4.72
CA LYS A 25 2.98 0.92 5.88
C LYS A 25 2.15 2.16 6.18
N ALA A 26 2.77 3.35 6.15
CA ALA A 26 2.06 4.61 6.34
C ALA A 26 0.99 4.78 5.27
N ARG A 27 1.33 4.48 4.01
CA ARG A 27 0.41 4.65 2.89
C ARG A 27 -0.77 3.69 2.95
N VAL A 28 -0.53 2.41 3.25
CA VAL A 28 -1.61 1.43 3.52
C VAL A 28 -2.51 1.90 4.65
N ALA A 29 -1.95 2.46 5.73
CA ALA A 29 -2.74 2.98 6.85
C ALA A 29 -3.58 4.22 6.47
N GLU A 30 -3.09 5.06 5.56
CA GLU A 30 -3.89 6.15 4.97
C GLU A 30 -4.98 5.62 4.06
N CYS A 31 -4.67 4.67 3.18
CA CYS A 31 -5.63 4.04 2.26
C CYS A 31 -6.78 3.37 3.01
N LYS A 32 -6.52 2.75 4.17
CA LYS A 32 -7.57 2.19 5.04
C LYS A 32 -8.53 3.22 5.63
N LYS A 33 -8.11 4.48 5.72
CA LYS A 33 -8.93 5.58 6.23
C LYS A 33 -9.67 6.32 5.12
N MET A 34 -9.32 6.08 3.86
CA MET A 34 -9.99 6.68 2.72
C MET A 34 -11.28 5.91 2.42
N GLU A 35 -12.41 6.62 2.46
CA GLU A 35 -13.72 6.05 2.09
C GLU A 35 -13.91 5.97 0.56
N LYS A 36 -13.17 6.77 -0.21
CA LYS A 36 -13.19 6.78 -1.67
C LYS A 36 -11.79 7.03 -2.19
N MET A 37 -11.37 6.17 -3.11
CA MET A 37 -10.10 6.27 -3.81
C MET A 37 -10.37 6.35 -5.31
N ASN A 38 -9.59 7.16 -6.02
CA ASN A 38 -9.55 7.11 -7.48
C ASN A 38 -8.66 5.95 -7.95
N GLU A 39 -8.68 5.62 -9.25
CA GLU A 39 -7.92 4.48 -9.81
C GLU A 39 -6.42 4.55 -9.51
N THR A 40 -5.83 5.75 -9.56
CA THR A 40 -4.41 5.98 -9.23
C THR A 40 -4.12 5.68 -7.76
N GLN A 41 -4.96 6.18 -6.85
CA GLN A 41 -4.85 5.92 -5.42
C GLN A 41 -5.05 4.44 -5.13
N GLN A 42 -6.04 3.79 -5.73
CA GLN A 42 -6.27 2.35 -5.58
C GLN A 42 -5.04 1.54 -6.00
N ARG A 43 -4.41 1.91 -7.11
CA ARG A 43 -3.17 1.28 -7.58
C ARG A 43 -1.99 1.55 -6.65
N ASP A 44 -1.83 2.79 -6.18
CA ASP A 44 -0.79 3.19 -5.22
C ASP A 44 -0.91 2.40 -3.90
N CYS A 45 -2.13 2.33 -3.37
CA CYS A 45 -2.47 1.57 -2.18
C CYS A 45 -2.19 0.07 -2.37
N SER A 46 -2.59 -0.49 -3.51
CA SER A 46 -2.31 -1.90 -3.88
C SER A 46 -0.81 -2.17 -3.87
N ASN A 47 -0.03 -1.33 -4.56
CA ASN A 47 1.41 -1.46 -4.65
C ASN A 47 2.09 -1.37 -3.27
N ALA A 48 1.64 -0.45 -2.41
CA ALA A 48 2.12 -0.32 -1.04
C ALA A 48 1.79 -1.56 -0.19
N ASN A 49 0.57 -2.08 -0.30
CA ASN A 49 0.14 -3.27 0.42
C ASN A 49 0.91 -4.51 -0.01
N GLU A 50 1.12 -4.70 -1.32
CA GLU A 50 1.93 -5.79 -1.86
C GLU A 50 3.36 -5.75 -1.31
N ALA A 51 3.98 -4.57 -1.22
CA ALA A 51 5.32 -4.44 -0.66
C ALA A 51 5.38 -4.82 0.83
N VAL A 52 4.38 -4.42 1.62
CA VAL A 52 4.29 -4.77 3.05
C VAL A 52 4.06 -6.26 3.23
N LEU A 53 3.19 -6.87 2.42
CA LEU A 53 2.94 -8.32 2.43
C LEU A 53 4.20 -9.09 2.06
N PHE A 54 4.85 -8.74 0.96
CA PHE A 54 6.08 -9.39 0.48
C PHE A 54 7.20 -9.38 1.54
N GLN A 55 7.30 -8.31 2.34
CA GLN A 55 8.27 -8.26 3.42
C GLN A 55 7.88 -9.13 4.63
N ARG A 56 6.58 -9.29 4.90
CA ARG A 56 6.08 -10.28 5.86
C ARG A 56 6.41 -11.70 5.42
N ASP A 57 6.22 -12.02 4.14
CA ASP A 57 6.56 -13.32 3.55
C ASP A 57 8.06 -13.65 3.70
N LYS A 58 8.94 -12.68 3.46
CA LYS A 58 10.39 -12.87 3.57
C LYS A 58 10.87 -13.18 5.00
N ASN A 59 10.14 -12.67 6.00
CA ASN A 59 10.46 -12.89 7.43
C ASN A 59 9.75 -14.08 8.07
N ASN A 60 8.74 -14.67 7.41
CA ASN A 60 7.97 -15.78 7.97
C ASN A 60 8.02 -17.01 7.06
N LYS A 61 8.78 -18.04 7.45
CA LYS A 61 8.86 -19.35 6.75
C LYS A 61 7.55 -20.16 6.76
N PHE A 62 6.45 -19.59 7.24
CA PHE A 62 5.14 -20.20 7.20
C PHE A 62 4.11 -19.11 6.91
N TYR A 63 3.45 -19.17 5.76
CA TYR A 63 2.13 -18.56 5.68
C TYR A 63 1.11 -19.42 4.96
N GLN A 64 0.25 -19.99 5.80
CA GLN A 64 -1.06 -20.46 5.46
C GLN A 64 -1.95 -19.23 5.23
N SER A 65 -2.40 -19.08 3.99
CA SER A 65 -3.59 -18.36 3.54
C SER A 65 -4.16 -17.29 4.48
N SER A 66 -3.86 -16.02 4.23
CA SER A 66 -4.85 -14.97 4.43
C SER A 66 -5.08 -14.26 3.12
N PRO A 67 -6.23 -14.50 2.46
CA PRO A 67 -6.68 -13.75 1.32
C PRO A 67 -7.16 -12.37 1.78
N GLU A 68 -6.25 -11.54 2.27
CA GLU A 68 -6.45 -10.10 2.32
C GLU A 68 -5.76 -9.49 1.10
N ALA A 69 -6.20 -9.92 -0.09
CA ALA A 69 -6.28 -8.97 -1.19
C ALA A 69 -7.22 -7.88 -0.66
N PHE A 70 -6.64 -6.81 -0.13
CA PHE A 70 -7.39 -5.70 0.43
C PHE A 70 -8.16 -5.11 -0.74
N GLU A 71 -9.41 -5.52 -0.92
CA GLU A 71 -10.32 -4.89 -1.86
C GLU A 71 -10.52 -3.47 -1.32
N TRP A 72 -9.77 -2.53 -1.88
CA TRP A 72 -9.91 -1.11 -1.59
C TRP A 72 -11.35 -0.72 -1.90
N LYS A 73 -12.16 -0.51 -0.86
CA LYS A 73 -13.57 -0.11 -0.97
C LYS A 73 -13.73 1.20 -1.72
#